data_AF-Q9HK97-F1
#
_entry.id   AF-Q9HK97-F1
#
_cell.length_a   1.000
_cell.length_b   1.000
_cell.length_c   1.000
_cell.angle_alpha   90.00
_cell.angle_beta   90.00
_cell.angle_gamma   90.00
#
_symmetry.space_group_name_H-M   'P 1'
#
loop_
_entity.id
_entity.type
_entity.pdbx_description
1 polymer ?
#
loop_
_entity_poly.entity_id
_entity_poly.type
_entity_poly.pdbx_seq_one_letter_code
_entity_poly.pdbx_strand_id
1 'polypeptide(L)'
;MISFSSLPLFLIAQRLLVGKTNKNVASPIALAISISYLLSPYTESPISFDFHIMMFLNLFVFSSYYFFLRKNWVLNAVFLAFIVSLHSGYVFISLFIAISQYLMLHPISLKSLKLESLKNLIRQRNTALLASFFAISFLYIMSVPLMKAFIDHASGSASVGSLTPVGMASSSITGLLSIMLSDPGKFITYFLYNFPQKLSFFMYAFASTGFLAFLSPTTLLGSIPYFFFAYLSRYPAYYQLGYQYTVMLIPFVYVSTAYGVSKILGLISKFNKIDDHLAKEAVKKMAILILAILIVGTALEIPMTPIAPHSIFVKQGAMVDLPSLKVGNASEAAFALHKTIGDSNPYLLTTNNLFPVFSNDPNAYTTPYSNGTLTSMIYSFRFEYIVNDPSSY
;
A
#
# COMPACT_ATOMS: atom_id res chain seq x y z
N MET A 1 3.60 12.92 -6.25
CA MET A 1 4.07 11.51 -6.24
C MET A 1 3.08 10.56 -6.90
N ILE A 2 1.81 10.61 -6.51
CA ILE A 2 0.72 9.83 -7.12
C ILE A 2 0.58 10.05 -8.64
N SER A 3 0.71 11.29 -9.10
CA SER A 3 0.72 11.57 -10.55
C SER A 3 1.92 10.92 -11.25
N PHE A 4 3.09 10.91 -10.62
CA PHE A 4 4.30 10.27 -11.18
C PHE A 4 4.19 8.75 -11.22
N SER A 5 3.49 8.10 -10.28
CA SER A 5 3.27 6.65 -10.31
C SER A 5 2.35 6.21 -11.47
N SER A 6 1.50 7.08 -12.00
CA SER A 6 0.70 6.74 -13.20
C SER A 6 1.54 6.45 -14.45
N LEU A 7 2.74 7.06 -14.57
CA LEU A 7 3.61 6.87 -15.72
C LEU A 7 4.12 5.42 -15.86
N PRO A 8 4.76 4.81 -14.84
CA PRO A 8 5.15 3.41 -14.94
C PRO A 8 3.93 2.49 -15.13
N LEU A 9 2.77 2.79 -14.54
CA LEU A 9 1.53 2.04 -14.80
C LEU A 9 1.10 2.11 -16.27
N PHE A 10 1.08 3.30 -16.87
CA PHE A 10 0.82 3.51 -18.29
C PHE A 10 1.78 2.69 -19.16
N LEU A 11 3.07 2.75 -18.84
CA LEU A 11 4.11 2.05 -19.59
C LEU A 11 4.02 0.52 -19.45
N ILE A 12 3.64 0.01 -18.28
CA ILE A 12 3.32 -1.41 -18.05
C ILE A 12 2.16 -1.82 -18.95
N ALA A 13 1.02 -1.11 -18.86
CA ALA A 13 -0.18 -1.41 -19.63
C ALA A 13 0.09 -1.35 -21.14
N GLN A 14 0.70 -0.26 -21.62
CA GLN A 14 1.02 -0.11 -23.04
C GLN A 14 1.92 -1.24 -23.54
N ARG A 15 2.96 -1.62 -22.78
CA ARG A 15 3.88 -2.69 -23.17
C ARG A 15 3.18 -4.05 -23.24
N LEU A 16 2.30 -4.35 -22.29
CA LEU A 16 1.52 -5.59 -22.28
C LEU A 16 0.54 -5.65 -23.46
N LEU A 17 -0.16 -4.55 -23.72
CA LEU A 17 -1.24 -4.49 -24.72
C LEU A 17 -0.73 -4.39 -26.16
N VAL A 18 0.35 -3.65 -26.43
CA VAL A 18 0.97 -3.59 -27.78
C VAL A 18 1.45 -4.97 -28.23
N GLY A 19 1.80 -5.87 -27.30
CA GLY A 19 2.10 -7.26 -27.62
C GLY A 19 0.89 -8.11 -28.01
N LYS A 20 -0.34 -7.59 -27.92
CA LYS A 20 -1.61 -8.30 -28.15
C LYS A 20 -2.49 -7.64 -29.20
N THR A 21 -2.35 -6.34 -29.42
CA THR A 21 -3.15 -5.56 -30.36
C THR A 21 -2.32 -4.41 -30.93
N ASN A 22 -2.88 -3.68 -31.90
CA ASN A 22 -2.23 -2.51 -32.47
C ASN A 22 -2.11 -1.36 -31.45
N LYS A 23 -1.15 -0.44 -31.71
CA LYS A 23 -0.88 0.69 -30.81
C LYS A 23 -2.08 1.64 -30.65
N ASN A 24 -2.92 1.77 -31.68
CA ASN A 24 -4.09 2.65 -31.70
C ASN A 24 -5.20 2.17 -30.75
N VAL A 25 -5.29 0.87 -30.49
CA VAL A 25 -6.20 0.29 -29.50
C VAL A 25 -5.52 0.17 -28.14
N ALA A 26 -4.25 -0.21 -28.09
CA ALA A 26 -3.51 -0.39 -26.84
C ALA A 26 -3.33 0.91 -26.05
N SER A 27 -3.03 2.03 -26.71
CA SER A 27 -2.70 3.28 -26.03
C SER A 27 -3.89 3.92 -25.32
N PRO A 28 -5.10 4.01 -25.92
CA PRO A 28 -6.29 4.48 -25.20
C PRO A 28 -6.63 3.65 -23.97
N ILE A 29 -6.52 2.32 -24.05
CA ILE A 29 -6.78 1.44 -22.90
C ILE A 29 -5.72 1.67 -21.80
N ALA A 30 -4.44 1.72 -22.16
CA ALA A 30 -3.38 2.01 -21.19
C ALA A 30 -3.56 3.37 -20.51
N LEU A 31 -3.99 4.38 -21.28
CA LEU A 31 -4.32 5.70 -20.77
C LEU A 31 -5.53 5.65 -19.84
N ALA A 32 -6.61 4.96 -20.23
CA ALA A 32 -7.81 4.81 -19.40
C ALA A 32 -7.53 4.10 -18.07
N ILE A 33 -6.68 3.06 -18.07
CA ILE A 33 -6.23 2.39 -16.83
C ILE A 33 -5.49 3.39 -15.93
N SER A 34 -4.63 4.22 -16.51
CA SER A 34 -3.82 5.18 -15.75
C SER A 34 -4.64 6.36 -15.21
N ILE A 35 -5.61 6.86 -16.00
CA ILE A 35 -6.55 7.89 -15.58
C ILE A 35 -7.48 7.34 -14.49
N SER A 36 -8.03 6.14 -14.68
CA SER A 36 -8.85 5.47 -13.66
C SER A 36 -8.09 5.34 -12.34
N TYR A 37 -6.81 4.96 -12.39
CA TYR A 37 -5.95 4.93 -11.21
C TYR A 37 -5.85 6.29 -10.51
N LEU A 38 -5.63 7.36 -11.26
CA LEU A 38 -5.49 8.70 -10.70
C LEU A 38 -6.79 9.21 -10.07
N LEU A 39 -7.93 8.87 -10.68
CA LEU A 39 -9.27 9.29 -10.23
C LEU A 39 -9.89 8.34 -9.20
N SER A 40 -9.20 7.27 -8.81
CA SER A 40 -9.72 6.35 -7.81
C SER A 40 -9.63 6.98 -6.42
N PRO A 41 -10.70 6.94 -5.61
CA PRO A 41 -10.69 7.45 -4.24
C PRO A 41 -9.70 6.70 -3.35
N TYR A 42 -9.32 5.47 -3.70
CA TYR A 42 -8.23 4.73 -3.03
C TYR A 42 -6.88 5.40 -3.24
N THR A 43 -6.65 5.95 -4.42
CA THR A 43 -5.42 6.67 -4.76
C THR A 43 -5.39 8.04 -4.09
N GLU A 44 -6.55 8.69 -3.96
CA GLU A 44 -6.68 10.03 -3.37
C GLU A 44 -6.77 10.02 -1.84
N SER A 45 -7.20 8.92 -1.22
CA SER A 45 -7.34 8.78 0.25
C SER A 45 -6.11 9.20 1.07
N PRO A 46 -4.86 8.90 0.66
CA PRO A 46 -3.67 9.37 1.38
C PRO A 46 -3.43 10.87 1.24
N ILE A 47 -3.95 11.51 0.18
CA ILE A 47 -3.83 12.95 -0.02
C ILE A 47 -4.74 13.70 0.98
N SER A 48 -5.88 13.12 1.32
CA SER A 48 -6.88 13.76 2.20
C SER A 48 -6.63 13.59 3.70
N PHE A 49 -5.60 12.83 4.10
CA PHE A 49 -5.27 12.59 5.51
C PHE A 49 -4.05 13.42 5.96
N ASP A 50 -2.85 12.90 5.73
CA ASP A 50 -1.58 13.55 6.03
C ASP A 50 -0.52 13.15 5.00
N PHE A 51 0.57 13.93 4.91
CA PHE A 51 1.70 13.49 4.11
C PHE A 51 2.36 12.28 4.78
N HIS A 52 2.09 11.10 4.25
CA HIS A 52 2.74 9.87 4.68
C HIS A 52 3.71 9.36 3.61
N ILE A 53 4.92 8.97 4.03
CA ILE A 53 5.93 8.38 3.12
C ILE A 53 5.42 7.15 2.36
N MET A 54 4.37 6.49 2.85
CA MET A 54 3.75 5.34 2.19
C MET A 54 3.15 5.67 0.82
N MET A 55 2.92 6.94 0.49
CA MET A 55 2.49 7.36 -0.86
C MET A 55 3.49 6.98 -1.96
N PHE A 56 4.77 6.78 -1.63
CA PHE A 56 5.77 6.31 -2.58
C PHE A 56 5.61 4.83 -2.97
N LEU A 57 4.83 4.06 -2.19
CA LEU A 57 4.63 2.63 -2.44
C LEU A 57 4.09 2.36 -3.85
N ASN A 58 3.13 3.17 -4.31
CA ASN A 58 2.57 3.06 -5.66
C ASN A 58 3.65 3.19 -6.74
N LEU A 59 4.51 4.21 -6.62
CA LEU A 59 5.61 4.43 -7.57
C LEU A 59 6.57 3.25 -7.57
N PHE A 60 6.94 2.74 -6.38
CA PHE A 60 7.92 1.67 -6.28
C PHE A 60 7.37 0.32 -6.76
N VAL A 61 6.11 -0.01 -6.44
CA VAL A 61 5.45 -1.22 -6.94
C VAL A 61 5.34 -1.19 -8.46
N PHE A 62 4.80 -0.10 -9.04
CA PHE A 62 4.68 0.00 -10.50
C PHE A 62 6.06 -0.01 -11.17
N SER A 63 7.05 0.69 -10.62
CA SER A 63 8.41 0.69 -11.17
C SER A 63 9.05 -0.70 -11.10
N SER A 64 8.88 -1.44 -10.00
CA SER A 64 9.35 -2.83 -9.88
C SER A 64 8.77 -3.70 -11.00
N TYR A 65 7.45 -3.67 -11.20
CA TYR A 65 6.81 -4.42 -12.30
C TYR A 65 7.23 -3.93 -13.68
N TYR A 66 7.42 -2.62 -13.87
CA TYR A 66 7.90 -2.06 -15.13
C TYR A 66 9.31 -2.56 -15.48
N PHE A 67 10.25 -2.50 -14.54
CA PHE A 67 11.62 -2.96 -14.76
C PHE A 67 11.71 -4.48 -14.87
N PHE A 68 10.86 -5.22 -14.16
CA PHE A 68 10.65 -6.65 -14.37
C PHE A 68 10.25 -6.95 -15.83
N LEU A 69 9.24 -6.25 -16.38
CA LEU A 69 8.80 -6.41 -17.77
C LEU A 69 9.85 -5.96 -18.81
N ARG A 70 10.76 -5.06 -18.42
CA ARG A 70 11.92 -4.64 -19.22
C ARG A 70 13.11 -5.59 -19.07
N LYS A 71 13.02 -6.62 -18.22
CA LYS A 71 14.13 -7.53 -17.87
C LYS A 71 15.33 -6.80 -17.26
N ASN A 72 15.11 -5.65 -16.64
CA ASN A 72 16.14 -4.94 -15.88
C ASN A 72 16.04 -5.38 -14.41
N TRP A 73 16.70 -6.49 -14.10
CA TRP A 73 16.63 -7.15 -12.79
C TRP A 73 17.25 -6.33 -11.66
N VAL A 74 18.30 -5.56 -11.97
CA VAL A 74 18.96 -4.69 -10.98
C VAL A 74 18.01 -3.59 -10.54
N LEU A 75 17.43 -2.84 -11.49
CA LEU A 75 16.47 -1.80 -11.13
C LEU A 75 15.21 -2.39 -10.47
N ASN A 76 14.74 -3.55 -10.92
CA ASN A 76 13.66 -4.25 -10.22
C ASN A 76 14.00 -4.51 -8.74
N ALA A 77 15.19 -5.08 -8.46
CA ALA A 77 15.65 -5.35 -7.10
C ALA A 77 15.83 -4.05 -6.27
N VAL A 78 16.31 -2.97 -6.88
CA VAL A 78 16.39 -1.65 -6.24
C VAL A 78 15.01 -1.14 -5.83
N PHE A 79 14.02 -1.23 -6.73
CA PHE A 79 12.65 -0.80 -6.40
C PHE A 79 11.97 -1.71 -5.37
N LEU A 80 12.27 -3.01 -5.35
CA LEU A 80 11.87 -3.90 -4.27
C LEU A 80 12.50 -3.47 -2.94
N ALA A 81 13.79 -3.14 -2.92
CA ALA A 81 14.45 -2.61 -1.71
C ALA A 81 13.86 -1.27 -1.25
N PHE A 82 13.48 -0.38 -2.18
CA PHE A 82 12.79 0.86 -1.85
C PHE A 82 11.40 0.62 -1.24
N ILE A 83 10.69 -0.45 -1.59
CA ILE A 83 9.45 -0.84 -0.90
C ILE A 83 9.76 -1.18 0.56
N VAL A 84 10.81 -1.96 0.81
CA VAL A 84 11.25 -2.32 2.18
C VAL A 84 11.63 -1.09 2.99
N SER A 85 12.28 -0.09 2.39
CA SER A 85 12.72 1.11 3.11
C SER A 85 11.58 2.01 3.58
N LEU A 86 10.37 1.88 3.05
CA LEU A 86 9.22 2.70 3.45
C LEU A 86 8.70 2.37 4.84
N HIS A 87 8.75 1.08 5.22
CA HIS A 87 8.26 0.60 6.49
C HIS A 87 8.79 -0.81 6.77
N SER A 88 9.15 -1.12 8.01
CA SER A 88 9.73 -2.43 8.35
C SER A 88 8.84 -3.63 7.98
N GLY A 89 7.52 -3.45 8.00
CA GLY A 89 6.56 -4.49 7.60
C GLY A 89 6.44 -4.70 6.08
N TYR A 90 6.96 -3.80 5.26
CA TYR A 90 6.80 -3.87 3.79
C TYR A 90 7.71 -4.87 3.12
N VAL A 91 8.64 -5.47 3.86
CA VAL A 91 9.36 -6.66 3.42
C VAL A 91 8.42 -7.77 2.97
N PHE A 92 7.27 -7.96 3.62
CA PHE A 92 6.28 -8.95 3.20
C PHE A 92 5.63 -8.59 1.86
N ILE A 93 5.27 -7.32 1.66
CA ILE A 93 4.75 -6.85 0.37
C ILE A 93 5.78 -7.09 -0.73
N SER A 94 7.03 -6.70 -0.50
CA SER A 94 8.11 -6.89 -1.47
C SER A 94 8.40 -8.36 -1.77
N LEU A 95 8.32 -9.24 -0.76
CA LEU A 95 8.45 -10.68 -0.94
C LEU A 95 7.32 -11.26 -1.79
N PHE A 96 6.07 -10.87 -1.54
CA PHE A 96 4.94 -11.34 -2.35
C PHE A 96 4.99 -10.84 -3.80
N ILE A 97 5.54 -9.65 -4.04
CA ILE A 97 5.86 -9.18 -5.40
C ILE A 97 6.95 -10.06 -6.04
N ALA A 98 8.03 -10.37 -5.32
CA ALA A 98 9.08 -11.26 -5.81
C ALA A 98 8.54 -12.67 -6.12
N ILE A 99 7.64 -13.22 -5.29
CA ILE A 99 6.93 -14.48 -5.53
C ILE A 99 6.07 -14.38 -6.79
N SER A 100 5.27 -13.31 -6.92
CA SER A 100 4.45 -13.02 -8.10
C SER A 100 5.29 -13.05 -9.39
N GLN A 101 6.42 -12.33 -9.38
CA GLN A 101 7.35 -12.24 -10.49
C GLN A 101 8.04 -13.58 -10.80
N TYR A 102 8.40 -14.34 -9.76
CA TYR A 102 8.93 -15.70 -9.91
C TYR A 102 7.92 -16.62 -10.60
N LEU A 103 6.66 -16.63 -10.15
CA LEU A 103 5.59 -17.44 -10.76
C LEU A 103 5.32 -17.05 -12.22
N MET A 104 5.49 -15.77 -12.57
CA MET A 104 5.40 -15.32 -13.97
C MET A 104 6.53 -15.82 -14.84
N LEU A 105 7.75 -15.97 -14.30
CA LEU A 105 8.91 -16.53 -15.00
C LEU A 105 8.84 -18.06 -15.11
N HIS A 106 8.22 -18.70 -14.13
CA HIS A 106 8.08 -20.14 -14.02
C HIS A 106 6.59 -20.52 -14.03
N PRO A 107 5.85 -20.24 -15.12
CA PRO A 107 4.48 -20.69 -15.21
C PRO A 107 4.49 -22.22 -15.08
N ILE A 108 3.70 -22.74 -14.15
CA ILE A 108 3.57 -24.17 -13.89
C ILE A 108 2.94 -24.80 -15.14
N SER A 109 3.79 -25.21 -16.09
CA SER A 109 3.41 -25.89 -17.32
C SER A 109 3.76 -27.35 -17.17
N LEU A 110 2.74 -28.20 -17.07
CA LEU A 110 2.86 -29.66 -17.01
C LEU A 110 3.44 -30.30 -18.29
N LYS A 111 3.76 -29.54 -19.35
CA LYS A 111 3.92 -30.09 -20.71
C LYS A 111 5.17 -29.72 -21.51
N SER A 112 6.18 -29.05 -20.99
CA SER A 112 7.32 -28.66 -21.86
C SER A 112 8.69 -28.63 -21.19
N LEU A 113 9.30 -29.81 -21.05
CA LEU A 113 10.75 -30.00 -21.04
C LEU A 113 11.18 -30.27 -22.48
N LYS A 114 11.66 -29.25 -23.22
CA LYS A 114 12.52 -29.38 -24.42
C LYS A 114 12.71 -28.01 -25.09
N LEU A 115 13.80 -27.32 -24.71
CA LEU A 115 14.66 -26.38 -25.45
C LEU A 115 15.31 -25.42 -24.42
N GLU A 116 16.40 -25.84 -23.78
CA GLU A 116 16.73 -25.43 -22.41
C GLU A 116 18.23 -25.13 -22.15
N SER A 117 19.01 -24.55 -23.08
CA SER A 117 20.40 -24.14 -22.74
C SER A 117 20.52 -22.64 -22.48
N LEU A 118 20.28 -21.78 -23.48
CA LEU A 118 20.45 -20.32 -23.32
C LEU A 118 19.31 -19.65 -22.54
N LYS A 119 18.07 -20.09 -22.76
CA LYS A 119 16.92 -19.64 -21.96
C LYS A 119 17.08 -20.07 -20.50
N ASN A 120 17.71 -21.22 -20.24
CA ASN A 120 17.99 -21.68 -18.89
C ASN A 120 19.07 -20.85 -18.20
N LEU A 121 20.14 -20.43 -18.88
CA LEU A 121 21.17 -19.57 -18.27
C LEU A 121 20.60 -18.21 -17.82
N ILE A 122 19.84 -17.53 -18.68
CA ILE A 122 19.22 -16.25 -18.32
C ILE A 122 18.16 -16.46 -17.22
N ARG A 123 17.38 -17.53 -17.30
CA ARG A 123 16.39 -17.90 -16.27
C ARG A 123 17.07 -18.18 -14.92
N GLN A 124 18.14 -18.98 -14.90
CA GLN A 124 18.96 -19.29 -13.72
C GLN A 124 19.53 -18.03 -13.08
N ARG A 125 20.09 -17.09 -13.86
CA ARG A 125 20.58 -15.81 -13.33
C ARG A 125 19.48 -15.01 -12.63
N ASN A 126 18.30 -14.94 -13.25
CA ASN A 126 17.18 -14.17 -12.69
C ASN A 126 16.59 -14.86 -11.45
N THR A 127 16.52 -16.19 -11.46
CA THR A 127 16.16 -17.01 -10.29
C THR A 127 17.17 -16.80 -9.16
N ALA A 128 18.47 -16.74 -9.47
CA ALA A 128 19.51 -16.47 -8.47
C ALA A 128 19.35 -15.07 -7.85
N LEU A 129 19.10 -14.03 -8.65
CA LEU A 129 18.86 -12.67 -8.12
C LEU A 129 17.61 -12.62 -7.23
N LEU A 130 16.52 -13.28 -7.62
CA LEU A 130 15.33 -13.39 -6.77
C LEU A 130 15.64 -14.17 -5.49
N ALA A 131 16.36 -15.30 -5.58
CA ALA A 131 16.78 -16.08 -4.41
C ALA A 131 17.67 -15.27 -3.45
N SER A 132 18.60 -14.47 -3.97
CA SER A 132 19.39 -13.53 -3.18
C SER A 132 18.51 -12.49 -2.48
N PHE A 133 17.51 -11.95 -3.19
CA PHE A 133 16.54 -11.02 -2.58
C PHE A 133 15.74 -11.70 -1.46
N PHE A 134 15.31 -12.95 -1.63
CA PHE A 134 14.64 -13.73 -0.59
C PHE A 134 15.54 -13.93 0.63
N ALA A 135 16.81 -14.30 0.42
CA ALA A 135 17.77 -14.49 1.50
C ALA A 135 18.01 -13.20 2.29
N ILE A 136 18.22 -12.08 1.61
CA ILE A 136 18.41 -10.76 2.24
C ILE A 136 17.14 -10.35 3.00
N SER A 137 15.96 -10.54 2.40
CA SER A 137 14.68 -10.22 3.05
C SER A 137 14.46 -11.08 4.31
N PHE A 138 14.86 -12.35 4.27
CA PHE A 138 14.81 -13.23 5.44
C PHE A 138 15.73 -12.73 6.56
N LEU A 139 16.98 -12.38 6.24
CA LEU A 139 17.91 -11.79 7.20
C LEU A 139 17.37 -10.47 7.79
N TYR A 140 16.71 -9.65 6.98
CA TYR A 140 16.04 -8.42 7.43
C TYR A 140 14.91 -8.71 8.42
N ILE A 141 14.03 -9.68 8.11
CA ILE A 141 12.92 -10.07 9.00
C ILE A 141 13.43 -10.60 10.34
N MET A 142 14.57 -11.30 10.36
CA MET A 142 15.19 -11.80 11.60
C MET A 142 15.87 -10.69 12.40
N SER A 143 16.54 -9.74 11.75
CA SER A 143 17.37 -8.72 12.41
C SER A 143 16.59 -7.52 12.92
N VAL A 144 15.58 -7.04 12.18
CA VAL A 144 14.84 -5.82 12.55
C VAL A 144 14.11 -5.91 13.89
N PRO A 145 13.44 -7.02 14.25
CA PRO A 145 12.84 -7.16 15.58
C PRO A 145 13.86 -7.07 16.70
N LEU A 146 15.07 -7.61 16.49
CA LEU A 146 16.17 -7.51 17.45
C LEU A 146 16.65 -6.05 17.59
N MET A 147 16.77 -5.34 16.46
CA MET A 147 17.12 -3.92 16.47
C MET A 147 16.05 -3.07 17.17
N LYS A 148 14.76 -3.31 16.90
CA LYS A 148 13.66 -2.60 17.57
C LYS A 148 13.68 -2.84 19.08
N ALA A 149 13.84 -4.10 19.51
CA ALA A 149 13.94 -4.44 20.92
C ALA A 149 15.14 -3.76 21.59
N PHE A 150 16.27 -3.65 20.89
CA PHE A 150 17.45 -2.93 21.37
C PHE A 150 17.19 -1.42 21.50
N ILE A 151 16.58 -0.80 20.49
CA ILE A 151 16.28 0.64 20.47
C ILE A 151 15.22 1.03 21.51
N ASP A 152 14.15 0.25 21.63
CA ASP A 152 13.01 0.57 22.48
C ASP A 152 13.33 0.42 23.98
N HIS A 153 14.52 -0.11 24.34
CA HIS A 153 14.90 -0.48 25.71
C HIS A 153 13.85 -1.36 26.42
N ALA A 154 12.90 -1.90 25.66
CA ALA A 154 11.76 -2.66 26.13
C ALA A 154 12.19 -4.13 26.21
N SER A 155 12.55 -4.55 27.41
CA SER A 155 12.98 -5.92 27.75
C SER A 155 11.90 -6.99 27.58
N GLY A 156 10.80 -6.75 26.83
CA GLY A 156 9.58 -7.56 26.92
C GLY A 156 8.87 -7.97 25.62
N SER A 157 9.25 -7.52 24.42
CA SER A 157 8.45 -7.85 23.22
C SER A 157 9.22 -7.86 21.90
N ALA A 158 10.40 -8.48 21.91
CA ALA A 158 11.11 -8.87 20.69
C ALA A 158 10.40 -10.04 19.97
N SER A 159 9.16 -9.84 19.49
CA SER A 159 8.52 -10.83 18.63
C SER A 159 9.09 -10.71 17.21
N VAL A 160 9.63 -11.82 16.69
CA VAL A 160 10.10 -11.88 15.31
C VAL A 160 8.95 -11.52 14.37
N GLY A 161 9.15 -10.51 13.52
CA GLY A 161 8.09 -9.96 12.68
C GLY A 161 7.05 -9.13 13.45
N SER A 162 7.48 -8.41 14.50
CA SER A 162 6.61 -7.50 15.27
C SER A 162 5.91 -6.48 14.36
N LEU A 163 4.67 -6.81 14.01
CA LEU A 163 3.63 -5.89 13.62
C LEU A 163 3.18 -5.32 14.97
N THR A 164 3.33 -4.03 15.27
CA THR A 164 2.64 -3.40 16.42
C THR A 164 1.33 -2.71 16.00
N PRO A 165 0.44 -3.30 15.16
CA PRO A 165 -0.71 -2.59 14.66
C PRO A 165 -1.82 -2.62 15.69
N VAL A 166 -2.45 -1.46 15.80
CA VAL A 166 -3.62 -1.25 16.63
C VAL A 166 -4.73 -2.21 16.18
N GLY A 167 -5.36 -2.88 17.15
CA GLY A 167 -6.56 -3.69 16.91
C GLY A 167 -6.32 -5.10 16.35
N MET A 168 -5.10 -5.64 16.37
CA MET A 168 -4.83 -7.03 15.96
C MET A 168 -4.83 -8.04 17.10
N ALA A 169 -5.11 -9.30 16.75
CA ALA A 169 -5.08 -10.42 17.68
C ALA A 169 -3.66 -10.80 18.14
N SER A 170 -2.65 -10.50 17.32
CA SER A 170 -1.24 -10.72 17.64
C SER A 170 -0.37 -9.64 17.03
N SER A 171 0.76 -9.37 17.69
CA SER A 171 1.79 -8.48 17.19
C SER A 171 2.74 -9.15 16.21
N SER A 172 2.54 -10.38 15.76
CA SER A 172 3.47 -11.02 14.81
C SER A 172 2.76 -12.01 13.90
N ILE A 173 3.36 -12.30 12.73
CA ILE A 173 2.83 -13.31 11.81
C ILE A 173 2.82 -14.69 12.47
N THR A 174 3.87 -15.05 13.21
CA THR A 174 3.94 -16.32 13.94
C THR A 174 2.88 -16.41 15.02
N GLY A 175 2.61 -15.31 15.73
CA GLY A 175 1.52 -15.27 16.70
C GLY A 175 0.13 -15.30 16.05
N LEU A 176 -0.07 -14.70 14.87
CA LEU A 176 -1.32 -14.84 14.11
C LEU A 176 -1.54 -16.29 13.66
N LEU A 177 -0.50 -16.97 13.15
CA LEU A 177 -0.56 -18.38 12.80
C LEU A 177 -0.81 -19.26 14.02
N SER A 178 -0.18 -18.94 15.15
CA SER A 178 -0.43 -19.64 16.41
C SER A 178 -1.90 -19.52 16.81
N ILE A 179 -2.48 -18.31 16.80
CA ILE A 179 -3.90 -18.10 17.12
C ILE A 179 -4.80 -18.85 16.13
N MET A 180 -4.50 -18.85 14.84
CA MET A 180 -5.28 -19.58 13.85
C MET A 180 -5.36 -21.08 14.17
N LEU A 181 -4.28 -21.66 14.70
CA LEU A 181 -4.20 -23.09 15.01
C LEU A 181 -4.67 -23.43 16.42
N SER A 182 -4.38 -22.60 17.42
CA SER A 182 -4.68 -22.87 18.83
C SER A 182 -6.04 -22.33 19.28
N ASP A 183 -6.56 -21.30 18.62
CA ASP A 183 -7.84 -20.67 18.91
C ASP A 183 -8.52 -20.15 17.62
N PRO A 184 -9.02 -21.07 16.76
CA PRO A 184 -9.66 -20.70 15.50
C PRO A 184 -10.92 -19.83 15.71
N GLY A 185 -11.59 -19.96 16.87
CA GLY A 185 -12.75 -19.13 17.22
C GLY A 185 -12.38 -17.65 17.37
N LYS A 186 -11.27 -17.36 18.05
CA LYS A 186 -10.71 -16.00 18.13
C LYS A 186 -10.27 -15.49 16.76
N PHE A 187 -9.61 -16.32 15.95
CA PHE A 187 -9.22 -15.94 14.59
C PHE A 187 -10.44 -15.52 13.75
N ILE A 188 -11.50 -16.32 13.74
CA ILE A 188 -12.76 -16.05 13.03
C ILE A 188 -13.41 -14.76 13.56
N THR A 189 -13.40 -14.55 14.87
CA THR A 189 -13.96 -13.33 15.50
C THR A 189 -13.27 -12.06 15.00
N TYR A 190 -11.93 -12.07 14.88
CA TYR A 190 -11.21 -10.92 14.33
C TYR A 190 -11.46 -10.73 12.83
N PHE A 191 -11.52 -11.84 12.08
CA PHE A 191 -11.81 -11.83 10.64
C PHE A 191 -13.19 -11.23 10.33
N LEU A 192 -14.22 -11.62 11.09
CA LEU A 192 -15.61 -11.18 10.91
C LEU A 192 -15.93 -9.83 11.55
N TYR A 193 -15.02 -9.26 12.34
CA TYR A 193 -15.22 -7.95 12.94
C TYR A 193 -15.36 -6.87 11.86
N ASN A 194 -16.44 -6.08 11.89
CA ASN A 194 -16.75 -5.08 10.85
C ASN A 194 -16.75 -5.65 9.42
N PHE A 195 -17.21 -6.89 9.26
CA PHE A 195 -17.18 -7.60 7.98
C PHE A 195 -17.87 -6.83 6.83
N PRO A 196 -19.06 -6.22 7.01
CA PRO A 196 -19.69 -5.45 5.93
C PRO A 196 -18.82 -4.29 5.43
N GLN A 197 -18.14 -3.57 6.33
CA GLN A 197 -17.26 -2.46 6.00
C GLN A 197 -15.98 -2.93 5.30
N LYS A 198 -15.39 -4.03 5.77
CA LYS A 198 -14.23 -4.65 5.10
C LYS A 198 -14.61 -5.10 3.70
N LEU A 199 -15.72 -5.82 3.57
CA LEU A 199 -16.20 -6.31 2.29
C LEU A 199 -16.47 -5.16 1.32
N SER A 200 -17.18 -4.10 1.74
CA SER A 200 -17.45 -2.94 0.87
C SER A 200 -16.17 -2.24 0.45
N PHE A 201 -15.21 -2.04 1.36
CA PHE A 201 -13.89 -1.49 1.05
C PHE A 201 -13.20 -2.30 -0.05
N PHE A 202 -13.05 -3.62 0.10
CA PHE A 202 -12.39 -4.41 -0.95
C PHE A 202 -13.21 -4.44 -2.25
N MET A 203 -14.54 -4.57 -2.19
CA MET A 203 -15.38 -4.57 -3.39
C MET A 203 -15.27 -3.26 -4.18
N TYR A 204 -15.26 -2.12 -3.51
CA TYR A 204 -15.06 -0.83 -4.16
C TYR A 204 -13.66 -0.69 -4.74
N ALA A 205 -12.61 -1.19 -4.09
CA ALA A 205 -11.26 -1.14 -4.63
C ALA A 205 -11.13 -1.81 -6.02
N PHE A 206 -11.97 -2.82 -6.31
CA PHE A 206 -11.97 -3.52 -7.60
C PHE A 206 -13.02 -2.99 -8.59
N ALA A 207 -14.01 -2.23 -8.12
CA ALA A 207 -15.16 -1.79 -8.91
C ALA A 207 -14.76 -0.84 -10.05
N SER A 208 -13.86 0.12 -9.81
CA SER A 208 -13.27 1.01 -10.84
C SER A 208 -12.67 0.28 -12.02
N THR A 209 -12.18 -0.94 -11.77
CA THR A 209 -11.57 -1.77 -12.81
C THR A 209 -12.53 -2.82 -13.37
N GLY A 210 -13.80 -2.80 -12.98
CA GLY A 210 -14.80 -3.81 -13.34
C GLY A 210 -14.34 -5.23 -13.03
N PHE A 211 -13.63 -5.42 -11.92
CA PHE A 211 -13.10 -6.72 -11.49
C PHE A 211 -12.09 -7.36 -12.47
N LEU A 212 -11.57 -6.62 -13.45
CA LEU A 212 -10.58 -7.11 -14.42
C LEU A 212 -9.27 -7.57 -13.74
N ALA A 213 -8.96 -7.04 -12.55
CA ALA A 213 -7.84 -7.46 -11.73
C ALA A 213 -7.85 -8.98 -11.41
N PHE A 214 -9.03 -9.58 -11.20
CA PHE A 214 -9.15 -11.00 -10.85
C PHE A 214 -8.73 -11.95 -11.96
N LEU A 215 -8.64 -11.47 -13.20
CA LEU A 215 -8.10 -12.25 -14.33
C LEU A 215 -6.58 -12.42 -14.24
N SER A 216 -5.91 -11.73 -13.32
CA SER A 216 -4.49 -11.88 -13.01
C SER A 216 -4.24 -12.15 -11.52
N PRO A 217 -4.61 -13.35 -11.02
CA PRO A 217 -4.40 -13.68 -9.61
C PRO A 217 -2.91 -13.68 -9.23
N THR A 218 -2.01 -13.97 -10.18
CA THR A 218 -0.56 -13.98 -9.94
C THR A 218 -0.03 -12.60 -9.57
N THR A 219 -0.49 -11.52 -10.19
CA THR A 219 -0.11 -10.14 -9.81
C THR A 219 -0.79 -9.70 -8.53
N LEU A 220 -2.01 -10.19 -8.28
CA LEU A 220 -2.78 -9.84 -7.10
C LEU A 220 -2.19 -10.45 -5.82
N LEU A 221 -1.29 -11.44 -5.92
CA LEU A 221 -0.53 -11.96 -4.78
C LEU A 221 0.16 -10.84 -3.97
N GLY A 222 0.61 -9.76 -4.62
CA GLY A 222 1.23 -8.63 -3.94
C GLY A 222 0.34 -7.95 -2.89
N SER A 223 -0.99 -8.02 -3.02
CA SER A 223 -1.92 -7.44 -2.05
C SER A 223 -2.24 -8.36 -0.87
N ILE A 224 -1.85 -9.63 -0.91
CA ILE A 224 -2.19 -10.62 0.12
C ILE A 224 -1.72 -10.19 1.52
N PRO A 225 -0.47 -9.70 1.72
CA PRO A 225 -0.03 -9.27 3.04
C PRO A 225 -0.94 -8.21 3.65
N TYR A 226 -1.33 -7.21 2.86
CA TYR A 226 -2.24 -6.15 3.31
C TYR A 226 -3.67 -6.66 3.51
N PHE A 227 -4.16 -7.52 2.61
CA PHE A 227 -5.50 -8.10 2.75
C PHE A 227 -5.66 -8.81 4.10
N PHE A 228 -4.72 -9.70 4.45
CA PHE A 228 -4.74 -10.38 5.76
C PHE A 228 -4.58 -9.39 6.91
N PHE A 229 -3.66 -8.44 6.78
CA PHE A 229 -3.43 -7.41 7.79
C PHE A 229 -4.70 -6.59 8.09
N ALA A 230 -5.40 -6.11 7.06
CA ALA A 230 -6.62 -5.32 7.19
C ALA A 230 -7.81 -6.17 7.68
N TYR A 231 -7.99 -7.39 7.17
CA TYR A 231 -9.08 -8.27 7.59
C TYR A 231 -8.93 -8.79 9.02
N LEU A 232 -7.71 -8.98 9.51
CA LEU A 232 -7.45 -9.44 10.88
C LEU A 232 -7.33 -8.29 11.89
N SER A 233 -7.49 -7.05 11.45
CA SER A 233 -7.54 -5.89 12.34
C SER A 233 -8.96 -5.45 12.66
N ARG A 234 -9.14 -4.94 13.88
CA ARG A 234 -10.34 -4.22 14.32
C ARG A 234 -10.25 -2.72 14.03
N TYR A 235 -9.07 -2.20 13.71
CA TYR A 235 -8.84 -0.76 13.54
C TYR A 235 -9.40 -0.27 12.19
N PRO A 236 -10.43 0.60 12.19
CA PRO A 236 -11.14 0.98 10.96
C PRO A 236 -10.28 1.67 9.91
N ALA A 237 -9.22 2.39 10.29
CA ALA A 237 -8.38 3.10 9.34
C ALA A 237 -7.75 2.17 8.27
N TYR A 238 -7.56 0.88 8.58
CA TYR A 238 -7.03 -0.09 7.61
C TYR A 238 -8.03 -0.57 6.55
N TYR A 239 -9.31 -0.23 6.69
CA TYR A 239 -10.35 -0.63 5.73
C TYR A 239 -11.40 0.47 5.54
N GLN A 240 -10.97 1.73 5.65
CA GLN A 240 -11.77 2.92 5.36
C GLN A 240 -11.03 3.83 4.37
N LEU A 241 -11.79 4.50 3.52
CA LEU A 241 -11.27 5.57 2.66
C LEU A 241 -10.92 6.80 3.49
N GLY A 242 -10.04 7.65 2.96
CA GLY A 242 -9.55 8.84 3.65
C GLY A 242 -8.43 8.58 4.64
N TYR A 243 -7.83 7.39 4.63
CA TYR A 243 -6.58 7.09 5.33
C TYR A 243 -5.51 6.65 4.33
N GLN A 244 -4.27 6.76 4.75
CA GLN A 244 -3.08 6.46 3.96
C GLN A 244 -2.89 4.96 3.62
N TYR A 245 -3.63 4.06 4.26
CA TYR A 245 -3.42 2.61 4.14
C TYR A 245 -3.92 2.01 2.82
N THR A 246 -4.78 2.71 2.09
CA THR A 246 -5.28 2.30 0.76
C THR A 246 -4.15 2.05 -0.26
N VAL A 247 -3.00 2.73 -0.11
CA VAL A 247 -1.82 2.56 -0.98
C VAL A 247 -1.21 1.16 -0.91
N MET A 248 -1.49 0.40 0.15
CA MET A 248 -1.02 -0.98 0.28
C MET A 248 -1.84 -1.97 -0.55
N LEU A 249 -2.99 -1.55 -1.10
CA LEU A 249 -3.88 -2.36 -1.93
C LEU A 249 -3.88 -1.91 -3.39
N ILE A 250 -4.08 -0.62 -3.64
CA ILE A 250 -4.42 -0.08 -4.95
C ILE A 250 -3.39 -0.35 -6.07
N PRO A 251 -2.05 -0.36 -5.86
CA PRO A 251 -1.14 -0.61 -6.96
C PRO A 251 -1.25 -2.05 -7.48
N PHE A 252 -1.61 -3.01 -6.64
CA PHE A 252 -1.81 -4.39 -7.05
C PHE A 252 -3.08 -4.58 -7.85
N VAL A 253 -4.15 -3.84 -7.53
CA VAL A 253 -5.38 -3.81 -8.31
C VAL A 253 -5.06 -3.37 -9.75
N TYR A 254 -4.40 -2.23 -9.93
CA TYR A 254 -4.17 -1.66 -11.25
C TYR A 254 -3.12 -2.41 -12.08
N VAL A 255 -2.05 -2.93 -11.47
CA VAL A 255 -1.14 -3.85 -12.16
C VAL A 255 -1.91 -5.09 -12.61
N SER A 256 -2.73 -5.67 -11.73
CA SER A 256 -3.51 -6.86 -12.07
C SER A 256 -4.52 -6.62 -13.18
N THR A 257 -5.14 -5.44 -13.21
CA THR A 257 -6.03 -5.00 -14.29
C THR A 257 -5.29 -4.93 -15.62
N ALA A 258 -4.10 -4.33 -15.67
CA ALA A 258 -3.30 -4.27 -16.91
C ALA A 258 -2.96 -5.68 -17.45
N TYR A 259 -2.58 -6.60 -16.57
CA TYR A 259 -2.34 -7.99 -16.95
C TYR A 259 -3.63 -8.74 -17.33
N GLY A 260 -4.73 -8.51 -16.62
CA GLY A 260 -6.04 -9.11 -16.88
C GLY A 260 -6.57 -8.73 -18.26
N VAL A 261 -6.53 -7.44 -18.60
CA VAL A 261 -6.87 -6.92 -19.92
C VAL A 261 -5.98 -7.56 -21.00
N SER A 262 -4.66 -7.61 -20.77
CA SER A 262 -3.73 -8.26 -21.70
C SER A 262 -4.04 -9.75 -21.92
N LYS A 263 -4.57 -10.45 -20.92
CA LYS A 263 -4.98 -11.86 -21.08
C LYS A 263 -6.24 -11.97 -21.92
N ILE A 264 -7.26 -11.15 -21.69
CA ILE A 264 -8.49 -11.13 -22.50
C ILE A 264 -8.15 -10.91 -23.97
N LEU A 265 -7.44 -9.82 -24.28
CA LEU A 265 -7.10 -9.51 -25.67
C LEU A 265 -6.24 -10.61 -26.31
N GLY A 266 -5.31 -11.19 -25.55
CA GLY A 266 -4.47 -12.28 -26.00
C GLY A 266 -5.20 -13.60 -26.24
N LEU A 267 -6.32 -13.85 -25.54
CA LEU A 267 -7.17 -15.01 -25.79
C LEU A 267 -7.96 -14.81 -27.09
N ILE A 268 -8.60 -13.66 -27.26
CA ILE A 268 -9.39 -13.33 -28.47
C ILE A 268 -8.50 -13.41 -29.72
N SER A 269 -7.30 -12.83 -29.67
CA SER A 269 -6.34 -12.89 -30.79
C SER A 269 -5.90 -14.31 -31.14
N LYS A 270 -5.94 -15.25 -30.18
CA LYS A 270 -5.55 -16.66 -30.40
C LYS A 270 -6.69 -17.51 -30.97
N PHE A 271 -7.93 -17.25 -30.56
CA PHE A 271 -9.09 -18.00 -31.03
C PHE A 271 -9.42 -17.69 -32.49
N ASN A 272 -9.21 -16.46 -32.94
CA ASN A 272 -9.56 -16.03 -34.30
C ASN A 272 -8.41 -16.21 -35.32
N LYS A 273 -7.57 -17.25 -35.16
CA LYS A 273 -6.49 -17.58 -36.11
C LYS A 273 -6.97 -17.93 -37.53
N ILE A 274 -8.28 -18.13 -37.70
CA ILE A 274 -8.90 -18.55 -38.95
C ILE A 274 -9.24 -17.33 -39.83
N ASP A 275 -9.50 -16.16 -39.23
CA ASP A 275 -9.83 -14.93 -39.94
C ASP A 275 -9.28 -13.70 -39.17
N ASP A 276 -8.25 -13.09 -39.73
CA ASP A 276 -7.56 -11.92 -39.15
C ASP A 276 -8.46 -10.66 -39.10
N HIS A 277 -9.44 -10.54 -40.00
CA HIS A 277 -10.40 -9.43 -39.97
C HIS A 277 -11.37 -9.59 -38.80
N LEU A 278 -11.96 -10.77 -38.63
CA LEU A 278 -12.85 -11.07 -37.48
C LEU A 278 -12.10 -10.98 -36.15
N ALA A 279 -10.83 -11.39 -36.10
CA ALA A 279 -9.95 -11.19 -34.94
C ALA A 279 -9.83 -9.71 -34.54
N LYS A 280 -9.50 -8.85 -35.51
CA LYS A 280 -9.32 -7.41 -35.30
C LYS A 280 -10.61 -6.73 -34.85
N GLU A 281 -11.73 -7.10 -35.46
CA GLU A 281 -13.03 -6.54 -35.09
C GLU A 281 -13.45 -6.95 -33.67
N ALA A 282 -13.28 -8.22 -33.31
CA ALA A 282 -13.57 -8.71 -31.95
C ALA A 282 -12.68 -8.03 -30.89
N VAL A 283 -11.38 -7.86 -31.18
CA VAL A 283 -10.46 -7.13 -30.30
C VAL A 283 -10.89 -5.66 -30.14
N LYS A 284 -11.34 -5.00 -31.21
CA LYS A 284 -11.85 -3.62 -31.16
C LYS A 284 -13.11 -3.51 -30.31
N LYS A 285 -14.09 -4.41 -30.50
CA LYS A 285 -15.33 -4.43 -29.69
C LYS A 285 -15.01 -4.67 -28.21
N MET A 286 -14.13 -5.62 -27.91
CA MET A 286 -13.70 -5.89 -26.55
C MET A 286 -12.95 -4.69 -25.93
N ALA A 287 -12.09 -4.02 -26.70
CA ALA A 287 -11.43 -2.80 -26.25
C ALA A 287 -12.42 -1.69 -25.88
N ILE A 288 -13.47 -1.49 -26.68
CA ILE A 288 -14.53 -0.52 -26.39
C ILE A 288 -15.26 -0.91 -25.09
N LEU A 289 -15.58 -2.20 -24.91
CA LEU A 289 -16.19 -2.69 -23.67
C LEU A 289 -15.29 -2.44 -22.45
N ILE A 290 -13.99 -2.74 -22.55
CA ILE A 290 -13.02 -2.48 -21.48
C ILE A 290 -12.96 -0.98 -21.16
N LEU A 291 -12.92 -0.12 -22.18
CA LEU A 291 -12.93 1.33 -21.98
C LEU A 291 -14.23 1.78 -21.30
N ALA A 292 -15.38 1.27 -21.72
CA ALA A 292 -16.66 1.57 -21.09
C ALA A 292 -16.69 1.13 -19.62
N ILE A 293 -16.18 -0.07 -19.31
CA ILE A 293 -16.05 -0.57 -17.93
C ILE A 293 -15.18 0.37 -17.09
N LEU A 294 -14.02 0.78 -17.59
CA LEU A 294 -13.11 1.67 -16.87
C LEU A 294 -13.72 3.06 -16.67
N ILE A 295 -14.38 3.61 -17.70
CA ILE A 295 -15.01 4.93 -17.63
C ILE A 295 -16.18 4.92 -16.65
N VAL A 296 -17.10 3.96 -16.79
CA VAL A 296 -18.28 3.83 -15.91
C VAL A 296 -17.84 3.51 -14.49
N GLY A 297 -16.92 2.56 -14.30
CA GLY A 297 -16.39 2.23 -12.97
C GLY A 297 -15.74 3.44 -12.29
N THR A 298 -14.94 4.21 -13.02
CA THR A 298 -14.36 5.46 -12.50
C THR A 298 -15.45 6.49 -12.18
N ALA A 299 -16.44 6.67 -13.07
CA ALA A 299 -17.51 7.64 -12.87
C ALA A 299 -18.38 7.33 -11.64
N LEU A 300 -18.62 6.05 -11.35
CA LEU A 300 -19.34 5.61 -10.14
C LEU A 300 -18.58 5.89 -8.84
N GLU A 301 -17.25 6.01 -8.90
CA GLU A 301 -16.40 6.31 -7.75
C GLU A 301 -16.23 7.82 -7.52
N ILE A 302 -16.56 8.69 -8.49
CA ILE A 302 -16.45 10.16 -8.36
C ILE A 302 -17.12 10.70 -7.08
N PRO A 303 -18.34 10.29 -6.69
CA PRO A 303 -18.96 10.76 -5.45
C PRO A 303 -18.16 10.39 -4.19
N MET A 304 -17.29 9.39 -4.27
CA MET A 304 -16.44 8.95 -3.17
C MET A 304 -15.05 9.60 -3.19
N THR A 305 -14.79 10.57 -4.08
CA THR A 305 -13.51 11.29 -4.16
C THR A 305 -13.48 12.46 -3.18
N PRO A 306 -12.31 12.88 -2.66
CA PRO A 306 -12.19 14.09 -1.84
C PRO A 306 -12.62 15.37 -2.58
N ILE A 307 -12.68 15.32 -3.92
CA ILE A 307 -13.17 16.42 -4.77
C ILE A 307 -14.70 16.58 -4.65
N ALA A 308 -15.42 15.53 -4.25
CA ALA A 308 -16.85 15.54 -3.96
C ALA A 308 -17.12 15.03 -2.53
N PRO A 309 -16.67 15.76 -1.48
CA PRO A 309 -16.50 15.17 -0.15
C PRO A 309 -17.84 14.84 0.50
N HIS A 310 -18.19 13.56 0.53
CA HIS A 310 -19.12 13.01 1.50
C HIS A 310 -18.43 12.84 2.88
N SER A 311 -19.22 12.70 3.94
CA SER A 311 -18.82 12.42 5.34
C SER A 311 -18.03 11.12 5.57
N ILE A 312 -17.67 10.40 4.49
CA ILE A 312 -16.84 9.19 4.48
C ILE A 312 -15.35 9.49 4.54
N PHE A 313 -14.92 10.68 4.14
CA PHE A 313 -13.58 11.16 4.48
C PHE A 313 -13.59 11.66 5.92
N VAL A 314 -12.51 11.41 6.65
CA VAL A 314 -12.27 12.08 7.93
C VAL A 314 -12.56 13.57 7.72
N LYS A 315 -13.46 14.16 8.52
CA LYS A 315 -13.80 15.58 8.43
C LYS A 315 -12.48 16.36 8.28
N GLN A 316 -12.39 17.22 7.26
CA GLN A 316 -11.36 18.24 7.17
C GLN A 316 -11.18 18.85 8.57
N GLY A 317 -9.99 18.68 9.16
CA GLY A 317 -9.70 19.13 10.53
C GLY A 317 -9.23 18.08 11.53
N ALA A 318 -8.97 16.81 11.17
CA ALA A 318 -8.20 15.92 12.06
C ALA A 318 -6.74 16.37 12.21
N MET A 319 -6.20 17.07 11.20
CA MET A 319 -5.16 18.07 11.38
C MET A 319 -5.73 19.39 10.85
N VAL A 320 -5.70 20.41 11.68
CA VAL A 320 -6.17 21.75 11.30
C VAL A 320 -5.11 22.37 10.38
N ASP A 321 -5.49 22.82 9.19
CA ASP A 321 -4.52 23.55 8.35
C ASP A 321 -4.05 24.78 9.13
N LEU A 322 -2.75 25.10 9.06
CA LEU A 322 -2.20 26.31 9.70
C LEU A 322 -3.01 27.60 9.42
N PRO A 323 -3.58 27.82 8.22
CA PRO A 323 -4.46 28.96 7.95
C PRO A 323 -5.91 28.80 8.45
N SER A 324 -6.37 27.57 8.69
CA SER A 324 -7.72 27.28 9.23
C SER A 324 -7.73 27.05 10.74
N LEU A 325 -6.55 27.08 11.38
CA LEU A 325 -6.38 27.28 12.81
C LEU A 325 -7.05 28.61 13.15
N LYS A 326 -8.32 28.52 13.56
CA LYS A 326 -9.00 29.66 14.19
C LYS A 326 -8.14 30.03 15.38
N VAL A 327 -7.53 31.21 15.31
CA VAL A 327 -6.84 31.82 16.43
C VAL A 327 -7.91 32.08 17.50
N GLY A 328 -8.09 31.09 18.35
CA GLY A 328 -8.92 31.18 19.54
C GLY A 328 -8.03 31.26 20.77
N ASN A 329 -8.66 31.50 21.92
CA ASN A 329 -7.96 31.62 23.20
C ASN A 329 -7.00 30.44 23.47
N ALA A 330 -7.34 29.23 23.02
CA ALA A 330 -6.50 28.03 23.17
C ALA A 330 -5.22 28.09 22.33
N SER A 331 -5.29 28.51 21.06
CA SER A 331 -4.10 28.69 20.22
C SER A 331 -3.27 29.89 20.66
N GLU A 332 -3.89 31.00 21.08
CA GLU A 332 -3.16 32.15 21.64
C GLU A 332 -2.45 31.76 22.94
N ALA A 333 -3.10 30.99 23.81
CA ALA A 333 -2.48 30.44 25.01
C ALA A 333 -1.33 29.49 24.65
N ALA A 334 -1.46 28.63 23.64
CA ALA A 334 -0.38 27.75 23.18
C ALA A 334 0.83 28.54 22.64
N PHE A 335 0.61 29.59 21.84
CA PHE A 335 1.68 30.46 21.36
C PHE A 335 2.31 31.31 22.48
N ALA A 336 1.51 31.80 23.43
CA ALA A 336 2.00 32.52 24.61
C ALA A 336 2.81 31.61 25.56
N LEU A 337 2.36 30.36 25.74
CA LEU A 337 3.10 29.31 26.44
C LEU A 337 4.42 29.03 25.72
N HIS A 338 4.41 28.84 24.39
CA HIS A 338 5.64 28.67 23.62
C HIS A 338 6.62 29.83 23.81
N LYS A 339 6.14 31.08 23.82
CA LYS A 339 6.98 32.25 24.08
C LYS A 339 7.56 32.24 25.51
N THR A 340 6.78 31.80 26.50
CA THR A 340 7.21 31.79 27.91
C THR A 340 8.16 30.63 28.22
N ILE A 341 7.90 29.47 27.60
CA ILE A 341 8.64 28.21 27.79
C ILE A 341 9.90 28.19 26.90
N GLY A 342 9.82 28.70 25.67
CA GLY A 342 10.93 28.68 24.71
C GLY A 342 12.16 29.46 25.16
N ASP A 343 11.98 30.44 26.04
CA ASP A 343 13.09 31.22 26.63
C ASP A 343 13.87 30.43 27.71
N SER A 344 13.27 29.39 28.32
CA SER A 344 13.91 28.57 29.36
C SER A 344 14.45 27.23 28.86
N ASN A 345 14.22 26.85 27.59
CA ASN A 345 14.62 25.59 26.95
C ASN A 345 14.35 24.30 27.77
N PRO A 346 13.15 24.11 28.33
CA PRO A 346 12.85 23.01 29.23
C PRO A 346 12.49 21.71 28.49
N TYR A 347 12.63 20.57 29.17
CA TYR A 347 12.06 19.31 28.68
C TYR A 347 10.53 19.37 28.71
N LEU A 348 9.90 19.38 27.53
CA LEU A 348 8.47 19.57 27.34
C LEU A 348 7.81 18.28 26.82
N LEU A 349 6.70 17.89 27.42
CA LEU A 349 5.82 16.85 26.91
C LEU A 349 4.50 17.46 26.41
N THR A 350 4.12 17.19 25.17
CA THR A 350 2.95 17.78 24.49
C THR A 350 2.09 16.70 23.82
N THR A 351 0.85 17.04 23.43
CA THR A 351 0.02 16.20 22.56
C THR A 351 0.38 16.38 21.09
N ASN A 352 -0.04 15.44 20.23
CA ASN A 352 0.17 15.53 18.77
C ASN A 352 -0.39 16.83 18.15
N ASN A 353 -1.46 17.37 18.71
CA ASN A 353 -2.11 18.58 18.18
C ASN A 353 -1.35 19.87 18.54
N LEU A 354 -0.61 19.87 19.66
CA LEU A 354 0.14 21.03 20.14
C LEU A 354 1.62 20.97 19.76
N PHE A 355 2.16 19.77 19.49
CA PHE A 355 3.57 19.58 19.14
C PHE A 355 4.06 20.47 17.98
N PRO A 356 3.29 20.71 16.89
CA PRO A 356 3.74 21.62 15.83
C PRO A 356 4.12 23.02 16.31
N VAL A 357 3.46 23.55 17.35
CA VAL A 357 3.76 24.87 17.95
C VAL A 357 5.13 24.87 18.63
N PHE A 358 5.53 23.74 19.19
CA PHE A 358 6.80 23.56 19.89
C PHE A 358 7.85 22.83 19.04
N SER A 359 7.60 22.58 17.76
CA SER A 359 8.45 21.73 16.90
C SER A 359 9.86 22.26 16.67
N ASN A 360 10.10 23.56 16.92
CA ASN A 360 11.42 24.19 16.87
C ASN A 360 12.24 23.97 18.16
N ASP A 361 11.62 23.51 19.24
CA ASP A 361 12.28 23.21 20.50
C ASP A 361 12.84 21.77 20.47
N PRO A 362 14.17 21.57 20.54
CA PRO A 362 14.77 20.24 20.50
C PRO A 362 14.42 19.37 21.72
N ASN A 363 13.91 19.99 22.80
CA ASN A 363 13.49 19.32 24.04
C ASN A 363 11.97 19.14 24.12
N ALA A 364 11.23 19.43 23.05
CA ALA A 364 9.82 19.09 22.94
C ALA A 364 9.62 17.64 22.48
N TYR A 365 8.78 16.91 23.19
CA TYR A 365 8.42 15.52 22.91
C TYR A 365 6.89 15.38 22.86
N THR A 366 6.39 14.53 21.97
CA THR A 366 4.96 14.18 21.94
C THR A 366 4.71 12.90 22.72
N THR A 367 3.59 12.83 23.45
CA THR A 367 3.16 11.58 24.09
C THR A 367 2.98 10.49 23.03
N PRO A 368 3.71 9.37 23.08
CA PRO A 368 3.47 8.28 22.14
C PRO A 368 2.06 7.72 22.37
N TYR A 369 1.35 7.35 21.30
CA TYR A 369 0.03 6.71 21.37
C TYR A 369 0.07 5.32 22.06
N SER A 370 1.25 4.82 22.44
CA SER A 370 1.42 3.54 23.13
C SER A 370 1.46 3.72 24.66
N ASN A 371 0.43 3.21 25.33
CA ASN A 371 0.27 3.25 26.79
C ASN A 371 1.47 2.71 27.61
N GLY A 372 2.36 1.91 27.04
CA GLY A 372 3.48 1.29 27.75
C GLY A 372 4.70 2.19 27.97
N THR A 373 4.89 3.24 27.17
CA THR A 373 6.09 4.10 27.19
C THR A 373 5.87 5.43 27.89
N LEU A 374 4.63 5.84 28.15
CA LEU A 374 4.35 7.12 28.81
C LEU A 374 4.89 7.14 30.24
N THR A 375 4.66 6.08 31.01
CA THR A 375 5.14 5.96 32.39
C THR A 375 6.67 5.94 32.45
N SER A 376 7.32 5.16 31.59
CA SER A 376 8.79 5.11 31.55
C SER A 376 9.39 6.43 31.06
N MET A 377 8.77 7.11 30.08
CA MET A 377 9.20 8.44 29.66
C MET A 377 9.05 9.46 30.79
N ILE A 378 7.91 9.53 31.45
CA ILE A 378 7.66 10.49 32.54
C ILE A 378 8.64 10.30 33.71
N TYR A 379 9.02 9.05 34.02
CA TYR A 379 9.97 8.79 35.10
C TYR A 379 11.44 8.85 34.67
N SER A 380 11.76 8.62 33.40
CA SER A 380 13.15 8.66 32.90
C SER A 380 13.56 10.05 32.42
N PHE A 381 12.63 10.84 31.90
CA PHE A 381 12.83 12.23 31.52
C PHE A 381 12.21 13.14 32.58
N ARG A 382 13.00 14.09 33.09
CA ARG A 382 12.48 15.14 33.99
C ARG A 382 11.78 16.19 33.14
N PHE A 383 10.58 15.90 32.68
CA PHE A 383 9.75 16.91 32.01
C PHE A 383 9.41 18.01 33.00
N GLU A 384 9.77 19.24 32.67
CA GLU A 384 9.46 20.42 33.49
C GLU A 384 8.04 20.92 33.19
N TYR A 385 7.54 20.67 31.97
CA TYR A 385 6.20 21.06 31.55
C TYR A 385 5.48 19.92 30.83
N ILE A 386 4.20 19.74 31.15
CA ILE A 386 3.26 18.90 30.40
C ILE A 386 2.17 19.82 29.86
N VAL A 387 2.07 19.93 28.54
CA VAL A 387 1.11 20.80 27.86
C VAL A 387 0.07 19.94 27.16
N ASN A 388 -1.18 20.03 27.62
CA ASN A 388 -2.29 19.25 27.11
C ASN A 388 -3.46 20.17 26.72
N ASP A 389 -4.20 19.78 25.68
CA ASP A 389 -5.47 20.42 25.33
C ASP A 389 -6.54 19.85 26.28
N PRO A 390 -7.21 20.67 27.11
CA PRO A 390 -8.19 20.19 28.09
C PRO A 390 -9.41 19.50 27.46
N SER A 391 -9.64 19.65 26.16
CA SER A 391 -10.69 18.90 25.43
C SER A 391 -10.30 17.47 25.04
N SER A 392 -9.08 17.02 25.37
CA SER A 392 -8.51 15.72 24.99
C SER A 392 -8.78 14.59 25.99
N TYR A 393 -9.62 14.81 27.01
CA TYR A 393 -9.99 13.80 28.02
C TYR A 393 -11.43 13.29 27.86
#